data_AF-M1B0R1-F1
#
_entry.id   AF-M1B0R1-F1
#
_cell.length_a   1.000
_cell.length_b   1.000
_cell.length_c   1.000
_cell.angle_alpha   90.00
_cell.angle_beta   90.00
_cell.angle_gamma   90.00
#
_symmetry.space_group_name_H-M   'P 1'
#
loop_
_entity.id
_entity.type
_entity.pdbx_description
1 polymer ?
#
loop_
_entity_poly.entity_id
_entity_poly.type
_entity_poly.pdbx_seq_one_letter_code
_entity_poly.pdbx_strand_id
1 'polypeptide(L)'
;MFIAQSRSTPLSSEIQHVFTIRRRKISQICRYNKSCCKVKAVIQSGNDNKTVKDANFMEKSMEESNGLLVSSGKGRDVKAVITLRKKIKEKISDKIEDQWESLMNGIGRGILIQLISQDIDPVTKSGKFAESYVRGWLSKPSDHPHIVEYAANFTVPHDFGRPGAIIITNLLDKEIHLVQIVVHGFNEGPLFFSVNTWIHSQKDNPESRIIFQNQAYLPSQTPPGIKDLRREDLLSIRGNGKGERKLHERIYDYDVYNDLGNPDKSEDLARPLVGGKEKPYPRRCRTGRGPTKKDPLAERRIEKPHPVYVPRDETFEEIKQNTFSAGRLKALLHNLVPLIAATLSSSDIHSLYKLH
;
A
#
# COMPACT_ATOMS: atom_id res chain seq x y z
N MET A 1 44.66 2.98 43.17
CA MET A 1 45.22 1.64 42.86
C MET A 1 44.24 0.60 43.39
N PHE A 2 44.04 -0.52 42.69
CA PHE A 2 42.97 -1.55 42.81
C PHE A 2 41.67 -1.15 42.11
N ILE A 3 41.42 -1.46 40.83
CA ILE A 3 41.33 -2.75 40.09
C ILE A 3 40.01 -3.50 40.33
N ALA A 4 39.37 -3.77 39.19
CA ALA A 4 38.09 -4.41 38.93
C ALA A 4 37.86 -5.78 39.58
N GLN A 5 36.57 -6.13 39.70
CA GLN A 5 36.12 -7.52 39.54
C GLN A 5 34.87 -7.58 38.67
N SER A 6 35.02 -8.27 37.54
CA SER A 6 33.96 -8.86 36.71
C SER A 6 33.64 -10.26 37.23
N ARG A 7 32.36 -10.65 37.24
CA ARG A 7 31.94 -12.05 37.38
C ARG A 7 30.94 -12.44 36.28
N SER A 8 31.43 -13.32 35.41
CA SER A 8 30.78 -14.39 34.64
C SER A 8 29.84 -15.24 35.53
N THR A 9 28.81 -16.00 35.13
CA THR A 9 28.32 -16.76 33.93
C THR A 9 27.02 -17.50 34.42
N PRO A 10 26.35 -18.48 33.76
CA PRO A 10 26.04 -18.81 32.35
C PRO A 10 24.53 -19.22 32.13
N LEU A 11 24.20 -19.82 30.97
CA LEU A 11 22.99 -20.61 30.59
C LEU A 11 21.69 -19.80 30.32
N SER A 12 20.76 -20.12 29.42
CA SER A 12 20.42 -21.31 28.62
C SER A 12 19.35 -20.93 27.57
N SER A 13 19.29 -21.71 26.47
CA SER A 13 18.14 -22.15 25.65
C SER A 13 16.99 -21.20 25.23
N GLU A 14 16.69 -21.27 23.92
CA GLU A 14 15.37 -21.35 23.26
C GLU A 14 14.14 -20.78 24.00
N ILE A 15 13.36 -19.93 23.30
CA ILE A 15 11.89 -20.07 23.21
C ILE A 15 11.34 -19.19 22.07
N GLN A 16 10.51 -19.85 21.26
CA GLN A 16 9.65 -19.31 20.22
C GLN A 16 8.65 -18.29 20.80
N HIS A 17 8.52 -17.10 20.22
CA HIS A 17 7.47 -16.15 20.62
C HIS A 17 6.26 -16.23 19.69
N VAL A 18 5.33 -17.09 20.09
CA VAL A 18 3.91 -17.06 19.73
C VAL A 18 3.27 -15.87 20.48
N PHE A 19 2.79 -14.85 19.78
CA PHE A 19 2.09 -13.73 20.42
C PHE A 19 0.63 -14.08 20.70
N THR A 20 0.33 -14.37 21.98
CA THR A 20 -1.04 -14.46 22.51
C THR A 20 -1.45 -13.11 23.11
N ILE A 21 -2.50 -12.50 22.58
CA ILE A 21 -3.03 -11.19 23.01
C ILE A 21 -3.88 -11.34 24.29
N ARG A 22 -3.46 -10.71 25.40
CA ARG A 22 -4.32 -10.45 26.56
C ARG A 22 -5.07 -9.11 26.41
N ARG A 23 -6.41 -9.20 26.33
CA ARG A 23 -7.35 -8.06 26.35
C ARG A 23 -7.35 -7.34 27.70
N ARG A 24 -7.37 -6.00 27.69
CA ARG A 24 -7.97 -5.18 28.75
C ARG A 24 -9.20 -4.46 28.19
N LYS A 25 -10.35 -4.67 28.83
CA LYS A 25 -11.63 -3.96 28.61
C LYS A 25 -11.54 -2.58 29.23
N ILE A 26 -11.97 -1.54 28.52
CA ILE A 26 -12.49 -0.30 29.11
C ILE A 26 -13.79 0.08 28.39
N SER A 27 -14.82 0.23 29.21
CA SER A 27 -16.15 0.80 28.98
C SER A 27 -16.05 2.33 29.14
N GLN A 28 -16.77 3.25 28.46
CA GLN A 28 -18.21 3.51 28.45
C GLN A 28 -18.43 4.82 27.63
N ILE A 29 -19.53 4.88 26.86
CA ILE A 29 -20.56 5.95 26.81
C ILE A 29 -20.30 7.32 26.11
N CYS A 30 -21.09 7.60 25.07
CA CYS A 30 -22.05 8.72 24.85
C CYS A 30 -22.20 9.02 23.34
N ARG A 31 -23.36 8.77 22.72
CA ARG A 31 -24.57 9.61 22.55
C ARG A 31 -24.65 10.23 21.13
N TYR A 32 -25.51 9.59 20.35
CA TYR A 32 -26.38 10.04 19.25
C TYR A 32 -26.36 11.51 18.81
N ASN A 33 -26.34 11.73 17.49
CA ASN A 33 -27.42 12.46 16.83
C ASN A 33 -27.58 12.02 15.36
N LYS A 34 -28.81 11.61 15.02
CA LYS A 34 -29.28 11.24 13.67
C LYS A 34 -29.72 12.52 12.95
N SER A 35 -29.32 12.67 11.69
CA SER A 35 -30.12 13.40 10.72
C SER A 35 -30.16 12.60 9.41
N CYS A 36 -31.38 12.40 8.93
CA CYS A 36 -31.78 11.52 7.85
C CYS A 36 -32.15 12.38 6.65
N CYS A 37 -31.52 12.16 5.49
CA CYS A 37 -32.00 12.68 4.22
C CYS A 37 -32.09 11.53 3.23
N LYS A 38 -33.33 11.10 2.96
CA LYS A 38 -33.70 10.18 1.88
C LYS A 38 -33.67 10.93 0.55
N VAL A 39 -33.07 10.33 -0.49
CA VAL A 39 -33.36 10.72 -1.88
C VAL A 39 -33.70 9.47 -2.68
N LYS A 40 -34.84 9.57 -3.38
CA LYS A 40 -35.54 8.56 -4.17
C LYS A 40 -34.77 8.20 -5.44
N ALA A 41 -34.80 6.91 -5.80
CA ALA A 41 -34.47 6.39 -7.11
C ALA A 41 -35.56 6.73 -8.14
N VAL A 42 -35.18 6.88 -9.41
CA VAL A 42 -36.07 6.88 -10.57
C VAL A 42 -35.55 5.81 -11.54
N ILE A 43 -36.42 4.85 -11.85
CA ILE A 43 -36.25 3.81 -12.87
C ILE A 43 -36.84 4.37 -14.16
N GLN A 44 -36.14 4.18 -15.29
CA GLN A 44 -36.78 4.19 -16.59
C GLN A 44 -36.35 2.95 -17.37
N SER A 45 -37.37 2.13 -17.65
CA SER A 45 -37.37 0.93 -18.48
C SER A 45 -37.49 1.34 -19.95
N GLY A 46 -36.80 0.63 -20.83
CA GLY A 46 -37.00 0.67 -22.27
C GLY A 46 -36.55 -0.68 -22.86
N ASN A 47 -37.52 -1.51 -23.20
CA ASN A 47 -37.37 -2.75 -23.96
C ASN A 47 -36.99 -2.44 -25.41
N ASP A 48 -36.20 -3.32 -26.04
CA ASP A 48 -36.48 -3.79 -27.40
C ASP A 48 -35.83 -5.16 -27.62
N ASN A 49 -36.68 -6.12 -28.02
CA ASN A 49 -36.35 -7.50 -28.32
C ASN A 49 -35.91 -7.64 -29.79
N LYS A 50 -34.84 -8.39 -30.07
CA LYS A 50 -34.67 -9.06 -31.37
C LYS A 50 -33.91 -10.39 -31.25
N THR A 51 -34.71 -11.46 -31.18
CA THR A 51 -34.55 -12.82 -31.76
C THR A 51 -33.15 -13.45 -31.90
N VAL A 52 -32.93 -14.47 -31.07
CA VAL A 52 -32.57 -15.89 -31.38
C VAL A 52 -31.56 -16.16 -32.50
N LYS A 53 -30.42 -16.76 -32.10
CA LYS A 53 -29.87 -17.96 -32.76
C LYS A 53 -29.30 -18.91 -31.69
N ASP A 54 -29.93 -20.06 -31.58
CA ASP A 54 -29.50 -21.21 -30.79
C ASP A 54 -28.24 -21.84 -31.38
N ALA A 55 -27.34 -22.28 -30.50
CA ALA A 55 -26.34 -23.30 -30.80
C ALA A 55 -26.16 -24.17 -29.56
N ASN A 56 -26.81 -25.33 -29.56
CA ASN A 56 -26.54 -26.46 -28.68
C ASN A 56 -25.09 -26.92 -28.83
N PHE A 57 -24.40 -27.28 -27.74
CA PHE A 57 -23.57 -28.50 -27.71
C PHE A 57 -23.21 -28.95 -26.27
N MET A 58 -23.89 -30.01 -25.85
CA MET A 58 -23.45 -31.18 -25.07
C MET A 58 -22.85 -30.98 -23.65
N GLU A 59 -23.76 -31.16 -22.70
CA GLU A 59 -23.57 -31.73 -21.36
C GLU A 59 -23.04 -33.18 -21.47
N LYS A 60 -21.99 -33.52 -20.73
CA LYS A 60 -21.55 -34.92 -20.56
C LYS A 60 -21.51 -35.26 -19.08
N SER A 61 -22.54 -35.99 -18.65
CA SER A 61 -22.63 -36.74 -17.41
C SER A 61 -21.65 -37.91 -17.41
N MET A 62 -21.08 -38.21 -16.24
CA MET A 62 -20.50 -39.52 -15.94
C MET A 62 -20.83 -39.88 -14.49
N GLU A 63 -21.40 -41.07 -14.34
CA GLU A 63 -22.06 -41.62 -13.16
C GLU A 63 -21.08 -42.05 -12.04
N GLU A 64 -21.67 -42.15 -10.86
CA GLU A 64 -21.10 -42.57 -9.59
C GLU A 64 -20.66 -44.05 -9.57
N SER A 65 -19.64 -44.33 -8.76
CA SER A 65 -19.44 -45.66 -8.15
C SER A 65 -19.36 -45.50 -6.63
N ASN A 66 -20.22 -46.26 -5.95
CA ASN A 66 -20.40 -46.26 -4.50
C ASN A 66 -19.19 -46.82 -3.74
N GLY A 67 -18.73 -46.09 -2.74
CA GLY A 67 -17.73 -46.54 -1.76
C GLY A 67 -17.87 -45.77 -0.44
N LEU A 68 -18.28 -46.52 0.59
CA LEU A 68 -18.35 -46.25 2.04
C LEU A 68 -18.06 -44.83 2.59
N LEU A 69 -19.04 -44.33 3.36
CA LEU A 69 -19.07 -43.11 4.16
C LEU A 69 -17.93 -42.98 5.19
N VAL A 70 -17.04 -42.02 4.93
CA VAL A 70 -16.47 -41.10 5.93
C VAL A 70 -16.69 -39.70 5.36
N SER A 71 -17.48 -38.86 6.04
CA SER A 71 -17.80 -37.50 5.58
C SER A 71 -16.57 -36.58 5.66
N SER A 72 -15.66 -36.74 4.71
CA SER A 72 -14.61 -35.76 4.42
C SER A 72 -15.23 -34.67 3.56
N GLY A 73 -15.67 -33.58 4.20
CA GLY A 73 -16.43 -32.52 3.55
C GLY A 73 -15.64 -31.88 2.40
N LYS A 74 -16.12 -32.04 1.16
CA LYS A 74 -15.63 -31.27 0.00
C LYS A 74 -15.80 -29.78 0.32
N GLY A 75 -14.75 -29.00 0.13
CA GLY A 75 -14.83 -27.53 0.22
C GLY A 75 -15.46 -26.94 -1.04
N ARG A 76 -15.74 -25.64 -1.01
CA ARG A 76 -16.12 -24.86 -2.18
C ARG A 76 -14.88 -24.35 -2.90
N ASP A 77 -14.88 -24.51 -4.22
CA ASP A 77 -13.84 -23.92 -5.07
C ASP A 77 -14.10 -22.43 -5.30
N VAL A 78 -13.09 -21.62 -5.00
CA VAL A 78 -13.11 -20.16 -5.08
C VAL A 78 -11.93 -19.71 -5.93
N LYS A 79 -12.15 -18.74 -6.82
CA LYS A 79 -11.11 -18.20 -7.71
C LYS A 79 -10.95 -16.71 -7.48
N ALA A 80 -9.76 -16.27 -7.08
CA ALA A 80 -9.40 -14.87 -7.06
C ALA A 80 -8.66 -14.48 -8.35
N VAL A 81 -9.04 -13.36 -8.96
CA VAL A 81 -8.35 -12.72 -10.09
C VAL A 81 -7.65 -11.48 -9.56
N ILE A 82 -6.35 -11.39 -9.77
CA ILE A 82 -5.49 -10.32 -9.27
C ILE A 82 -5.04 -9.48 -10.45
N THR A 83 -5.36 -8.18 -10.42
CA THR A 83 -4.98 -7.23 -11.46
C THR A 83 -3.79 -6.40 -10.98
N LEU A 84 -2.64 -6.55 -11.64
CA LEU A 84 -1.42 -5.80 -11.37
C LEU A 84 -1.14 -4.79 -12.49
N ARG A 85 -0.48 -3.67 -12.14
CA ARG A 85 0.03 -2.70 -13.11
C ARG A 85 1.55 -2.84 -13.25
N LYS A 86 2.04 -2.98 -14.48
CA LYS A 86 3.47 -2.96 -14.82
C LYS A 86 4.02 -1.53 -14.77
N LYS A 87 5.25 -1.36 -14.27
CA LYS A 87 5.98 -0.07 -14.33
C LYS A 87 6.36 0.26 -15.77
N ILE A 88 6.26 1.53 -16.16
CA ILE A 88 6.51 1.98 -17.53
C ILE A 88 8.02 2.12 -17.81
N LYS A 89 8.82 2.52 -16.80
CA LYS A 89 10.26 2.74 -16.95
C LYS A 89 11.13 1.47 -16.92
N GLU A 90 10.55 0.29 -16.67
CA GLU A 90 11.27 -0.99 -16.72
C GLU A 90 11.47 -1.56 -18.14
N LYS A 91 11.26 -0.75 -19.18
CA LYS A 91 11.59 -1.05 -20.59
C LYS A 91 13.11 -1.22 -20.88
N ILE A 92 13.98 -1.37 -19.87
CA ILE A 92 15.44 -1.52 -20.05
C ILE A 92 15.99 -2.77 -19.32
N SER A 93 15.15 -3.73 -18.95
CA SER A 93 15.69 -5.02 -18.48
C SER A 93 14.79 -6.19 -18.83
N ASP A 94 14.90 -6.67 -20.06
CA ASP A 94 14.28 -7.93 -20.52
C ASP A 94 14.59 -9.10 -19.57
N LYS A 95 15.79 -9.11 -18.95
CA LYS A 95 16.21 -10.10 -17.94
C LYS A 95 15.33 -10.18 -16.68
N ILE A 96 14.61 -9.11 -16.35
CA ILE A 96 13.77 -9.04 -15.13
C ILE A 96 12.37 -9.56 -15.43
N GLU A 97 11.88 -9.32 -16.64
CA GLU A 97 10.62 -9.89 -17.11
C GLU A 97 10.75 -11.43 -17.16
N ASP A 98 11.88 -11.95 -17.66
CA ASP A 98 12.19 -13.39 -17.64
C ASP A 98 12.21 -14.00 -16.23
N GLN A 99 12.75 -13.29 -15.23
CA GLN A 99 12.77 -13.76 -13.84
C GLN A 99 11.39 -13.72 -13.18
N TRP A 100 10.61 -12.68 -13.45
CA TRP A 100 9.27 -12.53 -12.91
C TRP A 100 8.31 -13.54 -13.54
N GLU A 101 8.42 -13.74 -14.84
CA GLU A 101 7.70 -14.77 -15.59
C GLU A 101 8.13 -16.16 -15.13
N SER A 102 9.42 -16.44 -14.96
CA SER A 102 9.90 -17.73 -14.44
C SER A 102 9.40 -18.03 -13.01
N LEU A 103 9.34 -17.03 -12.11
CA LEU A 103 8.85 -17.23 -10.74
C LEU A 103 7.33 -17.43 -10.66
N MET A 104 6.57 -16.70 -11.47
CA MET A 104 5.11 -16.82 -11.52
C MET A 104 4.66 -18.04 -12.33
N ASN A 105 5.42 -18.44 -13.37
CA ASN A 105 5.10 -19.56 -14.27
C ASN A 105 5.73 -20.90 -13.83
N GLY A 106 6.90 -20.89 -13.19
CA GLY A 106 7.67 -22.11 -12.88
C GLY A 106 7.46 -22.70 -11.48
N ILE A 107 7.08 -21.87 -10.49
CA ILE A 107 6.94 -22.32 -9.08
C ILE A 107 5.60 -21.87 -8.47
N GLY A 108 5.00 -20.77 -8.97
CA GLY A 108 3.70 -20.29 -8.49
C GLY A 108 3.72 -19.90 -7.00
N ARG A 109 4.84 -19.34 -6.51
CA ARG A 109 5.05 -18.92 -5.11
C ARG A 109 5.47 -17.45 -4.97
N GLY A 110 5.21 -16.60 -5.96
CA GLY A 110 5.62 -15.18 -5.93
C GLY A 110 4.74 -14.29 -5.04
N ILE A 111 3.44 -14.59 -4.95
CA ILE A 111 2.49 -13.81 -4.16
C ILE A 111 1.61 -14.79 -3.37
N LEU A 112 1.56 -14.61 -2.06
CA LEU A 112 0.67 -15.34 -1.16
C LEU A 112 -0.56 -14.47 -0.86
N ILE A 113 -1.73 -15.07 -0.93
CA ILE A 113 -3.01 -14.41 -0.64
C ILE A 113 -3.75 -15.22 0.40
N GLN A 114 -4.21 -14.56 1.46
CA GLN A 114 -5.06 -15.13 2.48
C GLN A 114 -6.41 -14.43 2.45
N LEU A 115 -7.46 -15.18 2.14
CA LEU A 115 -8.84 -14.72 2.19
C LEU A 115 -9.32 -14.77 3.63
N ILE A 116 -9.88 -13.68 4.15
CA ILE A 116 -10.37 -13.59 5.53
C ILE A 116 -11.88 -13.35 5.53
N SER A 117 -12.61 -14.18 6.27
CA SER A 117 -14.05 -14.09 6.46
C SER A 117 -14.47 -12.97 7.41
N GLN A 118 -15.68 -12.46 7.19
CA GLN A 118 -16.41 -11.61 8.12
C GLN A 118 -16.89 -12.37 9.36
N ASP A 119 -16.99 -13.71 9.26
CA ASP A 119 -17.42 -14.58 10.34
C ASP A 119 -16.24 -15.03 11.19
N ILE A 120 -16.50 -15.15 12.49
CA ILE A 120 -15.49 -15.60 13.45
C ILE A 120 -15.43 -17.13 13.45
N ASP A 121 -14.21 -17.66 13.43
CA ASP A 121 -13.93 -19.04 13.80
C ASP A 121 -14.09 -19.21 15.33
N PRO A 122 -14.98 -20.10 15.81
CA PRO A 122 -15.19 -20.32 17.23
C PRO A 122 -13.94 -20.79 17.98
N VAL A 123 -12.98 -21.41 17.29
CA VAL A 123 -11.73 -21.94 17.87
C VAL A 123 -10.70 -20.82 18.03
N THR A 124 -10.35 -20.14 16.95
CA THR A 124 -9.29 -19.10 16.97
C THR A 124 -9.77 -17.77 17.51
N LYS A 125 -11.10 -17.53 17.53
CA LYS A 125 -11.74 -16.24 17.84
C LYS A 125 -11.32 -15.10 16.90
N SER A 126 -10.83 -15.44 15.70
CA SER A 126 -10.49 -14.52 14.60
C SER A 126 -11.37 -14.81 13.38
N GLY A 127 -11.27 -13.99 12.33
CA GLY A 127 -11.88 -14.33 11.04
C GLY A 127 -11.39 -15.68 10.53
N LYS A 128 -12.28 -16.51 9.99
CA LYS A 128 -11.91 -17.74 9.25
C LYS A 128 -10.99 -17.35 8.09
N PHE A 129 -9.98 -18.17 7.79
CA PHE A 129 -9.05 -17.88 6.71
C PHE A 129 -8.80 -19.07 5.80
N ALA A 130 -8.46 -18.77 4.55
CA ALA A 130 -7.98 -19.74 3.57
C ALA A 130 -6.87 -19.09 2.75
N GLU A 131 -5.79 -19.83 2.50
CA GLU A 131 -4.62 -19.30 1.83
C GLU A 131 -4.37 -20.00 0.49
N SER A 132 -3.83 -19.24 -0.46
CA SER A 132 -3.40 -19.77 -1.74
C SER A 132 -2.33 -18.88 -2.34
N TYR A 133 -1.48 -19.49 -3.16
CA TYR A 133 -0.51 -18.75 -3.94
C TYR A 133 -1.10 -18.36 -5.29
N VAL A 134 -0.70 -17.20 -5.78
CA VAL A 134 -1.02 -16.75 -7.14
C VAL A 134 -0.28 -17.63 -8.15
N ARG A 135 -1.04 -18.19 -9.09
CA ARG A 135 -0.55 -19.09 -10.14
C ARG A 135 -1.01 -18.59 -11.51
N GLY A 136 -0.06 -18.54 -12.45
CA GLY A 136 -0.32 -18.46 -13.89
C GLY A 136 -0.94 -17.15 -14.40
N TRP A 137 -0.60 -16.84 -15.65
CA TRP A 137 -1.16 -15.75 -16.44
C TRP A 137 -2.57 -16.10 -16.93
N LEU A 138 -3.54 -15.20 -16.77
CA LEU A 138 -4.85 -15.34 -17.43
C LEU A 138 -4.73 -14.83 -18.87
N SER A 139 -4.83 -15.74 -19.84
CA SER A 139 -4.55 -15.54 -21.28
C SER A 139 -5.45 -14.55 -22.04
N LYS A 140 -6.16 -13.64 -21.38
CA LYS A 140 -6.86 -12.56 -22.08
C LYS A 140 -5.98 -11.31 -22.05
N PRO A 141 -5.40 -10.88 -23.19
CA PRO A 141 -4.73 -9.60 -23.25
C PRO A 141 -5.77 -8.54 -22.91
N SER A 142 -5.60 -7.85 -21.78
CA SER A 142 -6.34 -6.62 -21.57
C SER A 142 -5.93 -5.64 -22.66
N ASP A 143 -6.84 -4.80 -23.16
CA ASP A 143 -6.52 -3.76 -24.15
C ASP A 143 -5.46 -2.75 -23.66
N HIS A 144 -5.04 -2.87 -22.39
CA HIS A 144 -4.09 -2.00 -21.73
C HIS A 144 -2.72 -2.71 -21.60
N PRO A 145 -1.68 -2.25 -22.30
CA PRO A 145 -0.36 -2.91 -22.33
C PRO A 145 0.37 -2.94 -20.97
N HIS A 146 -0.15 -2.22 -19.97
CA HIS A 146 0.46 -2.11 -18.64
C HIS A 146 -0.33 -2.83 -17.55
N ILE A 147 -1.40 -3.56 -17.90
CA ILE A 147 -2.22 -4.29 -16.93
C ILE A 147 -2.07 -5.79 -17.17
N VAL A 148 -1.84 -6.53 -16.09
CA VAL A 148 -1.70 -7.98 -16.11
C VAL A 148 -2.64 -8.61 -15.10
N GLU A 149 -3.26 -9.72 -15.49
CA GLU A 149 -4.15 -10.49 -14.64
C GLU A 149 -3.58 -11.87 -14.31
N TYR A 150 -3.62 -12.22 -13.03
CA TYR A 150 -3.23 -13.52 -12.51
C TYR A 150 -4.39 -14.16 -11.76
N ALA A 151 -4.33 -15.47 -11.52
CA ALA A 151 -5.34 -16.20 -10.75
C ALA A 151 -4.77 -16.85 -9.48
N ALA A 152 -5.60 -16.99 -8.46
CA ALA A 152 -5.36 -17.87 -7.32
C ALA A 152 -6.61 -18.71 -7.07
N ASN A 153 -6.45 -20.02 -6.94
CA ASN A 153 -7.57 -20.93 -6.66
C ASN A 153 -7.50 -21.36 -5.20
N PHE A 154 -8.64 -21.31 -4.51
CA PHE A 154 -8.81 -21.66 -3.10
C PHE A 154 -9.83 -22.79 -3.00
N THR A 155 -9.67 -23.64 -1.99
CA THR A 155 -10.72 -24.54 -1.53
C THR A 155 -11.10 -24.08 -0.13
N VAL A 156 -12.28 -23.48 0.01
CA VAL A 156 -12.77 -22.92 1.28
C VAL A 156 -13.85 -23.81 1.90
N PRO A 157 -13.96 -23.92 3.23
CA PRO A 157 -15.06 -24.63 3.87
C PRO A 157 -16.44 -24.09 3.44
N HIS A 158 -17.47 -24.94 3.39
CA HIS A 158 -18.83 -24.49 3.04
C HIS A 158 -19.40 -23.46 4.03
N ASP A 159 -18.98 -23.53 5.29
CA ASP A 159 -19.34 -22.61 6.36
C ASP A 159 -18.35 -21.43 6.48
N PHE A 160 -17.47 -21.20 5.49
CA PHE A 160 -16.49 -20.12 5.51
C PHE A 160 -17.13 -18.74 5.71
N GLY A 161 -18.38 -18.56 5.29
CA GLY A 161 -19.07 -17.29 5.35
C GLY A 161 -18.65 -16.36 4.22
N ARG A 162 -18.90 -15.06 4.38
CA ARG A 162 -18.57 -14.04 3.38
C ARG A 162 -17.17 -13.48 3.62
N PRO A 163 -16.27 -13.49 2.62
CA PRO A 163 -14.99 -12.78 2.70
C PRO A 163 -15.18 -11.27 2.94
N GLY A 164 -14.36 -10.71 3.83
CA GLY A 164 -14.36 -9.28 4.16
C GLY A 164 -13.02 -8.59 3.99
N ALA A 165 -11.93 -9.35 4.03
CA ALA A 165 -10.58 -8.84 3.83
C ALA A 165 -9.69 -9.87 3.12
N ILE A 166 -8.60 -9.38 2.56
CA ILE A 166 -7.53 -10.15 1.95
C ILE A 166 -6.22 -9.68 2.57
N ILE A 167 -5.38 -10.62 3.00
CA ILE A 167 -4.00 -10.36 3.35
C ILE A 167 -3.14 -10.79 2.16
N ILE A 168 -2.29 -9.91 1.67
CA ILE A 168 -1.40 -10.17 0.54
C ILE A 168 0.06 -10.01 0.96
N THR A 169 0.86 -11.02 0.65
CA THR A 169 2.31 -11.04 0.89
C THR A 169 3.01 -11.12 -0.44
N ASN A 170 3.87 -10.15 -0.73
CA ASN A 170 4.69 -10.14 -1.93
C ASN A 170 6.05 -10.78 -1.62
N LEU A 171 6.24 -12.00 -2.12
CA LEU A 171 7.47 -12.78 -1.93
C LEU A 171 8.51 -12.51 -3.02
N LEU A 172 8.20 -11.59 -3.95
CA LEU A 172 9.13 -11.16 -4.99
C LEU A 172 10.11 -10.13 -4.44
N ASP A 173 11.22 -9.97 -5.16
CA ASP A 173 12.31 -9.05 -4.80
C ASP A 173 11.95 -7.57 -4.96
N LYS A 174 10.93 -7.29 -5.79
CA LYS A 174 10.50 -5.92 -6.12
C LYS A 174 9.08 -5.67 -5.65
N GLU A 175 8.78 -4.42 -5.38
CA GLU A 175 7.41 -3.97 -5.14
C GLU A 175 6.52 -4.17 -6.37
N ILE A 176 5.24 -4.45 -6.13
CA ILE A 176 4.22 -4.60 -7.17
C ILE A 176 3.12 -3.56 -6.98
N HIS A 177 2.53 -3.09 -8.07
CA HIS A 177 1.37 -2.20 -8.02
C HIS A 177 0.08 -3.00 -8.19
N LEU A 178 -0.66 -3.19 -7.10
CA LEU A 178 -1.95 -3.87 -7.11
C LEU A 178 -3.07 -2.87 -7.44
N VAL A 179 -3.82 -3.16 -8.49
CA VAL A 179 -5.02 -2.40 -8.87
C VAL A 179 -6.22 -2.89 -8.07
N GLN A 180 -6.52 -4.19 -8.20
CA GLN A 180 -7.67 -4.82 -7.56
C GLN A 180 -7.52 -6.34 -7.45
N ILE A 181 -8.35 -6.93 -6.58
CA ILE A 181 -8.58 -8.38 -6.52
C ILE A 181 -10.09 -8.63 -6.64
N VAL A 182 -10.49 -9.58 -7.48
CA VAL A 182 -11.88 -10.00 -7.67
C VAL A 182 -12.02 -11.47 -7.29
N VAL A 183 -12.88 -11.78 -6.33
CA VAL A 183 -13.07 -13.16 -5.83
C VAL A 183 -14.39 -13.72 -6.35
N HIS A 184 -14.33 -14.85 -7.06
CA HIS A 184 -15.45 -15.60 -7.63
C HIS A 184 -15.70 -16.90 -6.84
N GLY A 185 -16.90 -17.46 -6.97
CA GLY A 185 -17.28 -18.72 -6.31
C GLY A 185 -18.08 -18.53 -5.02
N PHE A 186 -18.73 -17.38 -4.82
CA PHE A 186 -19.72 -17.19 -3.75
C PHE A 186 -21.11 -16.96 -4.34
N ASN A 187 -22.15 -17.40 -3.62
CA ASN A 187 -23.54 -17.34 -4.10
C ASN A 187 -24.03 -15.91 -4.35
N GLU A 188 -23.43 -14.92 -3.69
CA GLU A 188 -23.77 -13.49 -3.79
C GLU A 188 -23.14 -12.81 -5.03
N GLY A 189 -22.37 -13.56 -5.84
CA GLY A 189 -21.65 -13.04 -7.00
C GLY A 189 -20.19 -12.68 -6.69
N PRO A 190 -19.51 -11.99 -7.63
CA PRO A 190 -18.11 -11.62 -7.47
C PRO A 190 -17.92 -10.56 -6.39
N LEU A 191 -16.89 -10.73 -5.56
CA LEU A 191 -16.52 -9.80 -4.50
C LEU A 191 -15.32 -8.95 -4.92
N PHE A 192 -15.45 -7.63 -4.83
CA PHE A 192 -14.45 -6.69 -5.30
C PHE A 192 -13.61 -6.10 -4.17
N PHE A 193 -12.29 -6.11 -4.35
CA PHE A 193 -11.29 -5.52 -3.46
C PHE A 193 -10.45 -4.52 -4.26
N SER A 194 -10.95 -3.30 -4.42
CA SER A 194 -10.35 -2.24 -5.24
C SER A 194 -9.53 -1.29 -4.36
N VAL A 195 -8.21 -1.18 -4.58
CA VAL A 195 -7.32 -0.45 -3.66
C VAL A 195 -6.30 0.47 -4.35
N ASN A 196 -5.80 0.15 -5.55
CA ASN A 196 -4.73 0.91 -6.24
C ASN A 196 -3.55 1.27 -5.32
N THR A 197 -2.74 0.29 -4.97
CA THR A 197 -1.65 0.46 -4.00
C THR A 197 -0.38 -0.28 -4.38
N TRP A 198 0.76 0.22 -3.89
CA TRP A 198 2.03 -0.48 -3.90
C TRP A 198 2.14 -1.48 -2.75
N ILE A 199 2.56 -2.70 -3.08
CA ILE A 199 2.89 -3.76 -2.13
C ILE A 199 4.40 -3.94 -2.17
N HIS A 200 5.06 -3.63 -1.06
CA HIS A 200 6.50 -3.76 -0.91
C HIS A 200 6.95 -5.23 -0.96
N SER A 201 8.22 -5.48 -1.24
CA SER A 201 8.79 -6.82 -1.12
C SER A 201 8.86 -7.24 0.35
N GLN A 202 8.63 -8.52 0.65
CA GLN A 202 8.88 -9.08 1.98
C GLN A 202 10.32 -8.84 2.48
N LYS A 203 11.29 -8.66 1.55
CA LYS A 203 12.67 -8.31 1.88
C LYS A 203 12.80 -6.90 2.48
N ASP A 204 11.94 -5.98 2.06
CA ASP A 204 11.92 -4.60 2.53
C ASP A 204 11.19 -4.47 3.87
N ASN A 205 10.04 -5.14 4.00
CA ASN A 205 9.26 -5.20 5.22
C ASN A 205 8.54 -6.57 5.31
N PRO A 206 8.67 -7.30 6.43
CA PRO A 206 8.03 -8.60 6.60
C PRO A 206 6.50 -8.55 6.76
N GLU A 207 5.93 -7.38 7.08
CA GLU A 207 4.48 -7.23 7.28
C GLU A 207 3.70 -7.41 5.97
N SER A 208 2.61 -8.18 6.03
CA SER A 208 1.73 -8.36 4.88
C SER A 208 0.73 -7.21 4.76
N ARG A 209 0.24 -6.95 3.55
CA ARG A 209 -0.71 -5.86 3.28
C ARG A 209 -2.15 -6.34 3.47
N ILE A 210 -2.94 -5.59 4.24
CA ILE A 210 -4.36 -5.85 4.44
C ILE A 210 -5.17 -5.06 3.41
N ILE A 211 -6.14 -5.70 2.77
CA ILE A 211 -7.03 -5.11 1.76
C ILE A 211 -8.46 -5.49 2.12
N PHE A 212 -9.32 -4.49 2.29
CA PHE A 212 -10.72 -4.73 2.61
C PHE A 212 -11.58 -4.83 1.35
N GLN A 213 -12.70 -5.56 1.47
CA GLN A 213 -13.74 -5.55 0.44
C GLN A 213 -14.24 -4.12 0.23
N ASN A 214 -14.67 -3.79 -1.00
CA ASN A 214 -15.31 -2.52 -1.35
C ASN A 214 -16.73 -2.39 -0.72
N GLN A 215 -16.80 -2.41 0.60
CA GLN A 215 -18.01 -2.25 1.40
C GLN A 215 -17.71 -1.30 2.56
N ALA A 216 -18.50 -0.23 2.66
CA ALA A 216 -18.32 0.77 3.69
C ALA A 216 -18.97 0.33 5.02
N TYR A 217 -18.22 0.45 6.11
CA TYR A 217 -18.70 0.18 7.47
C TYR A 217 -18.27 1.28 8.44
N LEU A 218 -19.19 1.73 9.29
CA LEU A 218 -18.83 2.47 10.50
C LEU A 218 -18.04 1.56 11.46
N PRO A 219 -17.24 2.11 12.39
CA PRO A 219 -16.49 1.31 13.36
C PRO A 219 -17.37 0.33 14.17
N SER A 220 -18.58 0.75 14.54
CA SER A 220 -19.55 -0.09 15.26
C SER A 220 -20.16 -1.20 14.40
N GLN A 221 -20.19 -1.01 13.07
CA GLN A 221 -20.79 -1.93 12.10
C GLN A 221 -19.77 -2.86 11.44
N THR A 222 -18.48 -2.69 11.74
CA THR A 222 -17.43 -3.51 11.15
C THR A 222 -17.68 -4.99 11.50
N PRO A 223 -17.74 -5.91 10.53
CA PRO A 223 -17.99 -7.32 10.79
C PRO A 223 -16.96 -7.92 11.75
N PRO A 224 -17.38 -8.81 12.66
CA PRO A 224 -16.58 -9.22 13.80
C PRO A 224 -15.27 -9.92 13.39
N GLY A 225 -15.26 -10.71 12.31
CA GLY A 225 -14.06 -11.40 11.80
C GLY A 225 -12.95 -10.48 11.28
N ILE A 226 -13.27 -9.22 10.92
CA ILE A 226 -12.29 -8.25 10.37
C ILE A 226 -12.05 -7.03 11.28
N LYS A 227 -12.63 -7.01 12.49
CA LYS A 227 -12.47 -5.88 13.43
C LYS A 227 -11.01 -5.68 13.85
N ASP A 228 -10.30 -6.78 14.08
CA ASP A 228 -8.91 -6.73 14.53
C ASP A 228 -7.99 -6.30 13.39
N LEU A 229 -8.19 -6.83 12.18
CA LEU A 229 -7.50 -6.38 10.97
C LEU A 229 -7.69 -4.88 10.71
N ARG A 230 -8.91 -4.35 10.91
CA ARG A 230 -9.17 -2.90 10.78
C ARG A 230 -8.33 -2.09 11.77
N ARG A 231 -8.16 -2.58 13.00
CA ARG A 231 -7.34 -1.91 14.02
C ARG A 231 -5.86 -1.98 13.66
N GLU A 232 -5.41 -3.15 13.21
CA GLU A 232 -4.02 -3.41 12.83
C GLU A 232 -3.60 -2.55 11.64
N ASP A 233 -4.41 -2.47 10.57
CA ASP A 233 -4.12 -1.61 9.42
C ASP A 233 -4.03 -0.13 9.84
N LEU A 234 -4.94 0.35 10.70
CA LEU A 234 -4.88 1.72 11.24
C LEU A 234 -3.62 1.99 12.08
N LEU A 235 -3.15 1.01 12.86
CA LEU A 235 -1.93 1.13 13.64
C LEU A 235 -0.68 1.13 12.74
N SER A 236 -0.65 0.27 11.73
CA SER A 236 0.43 0.20 10.74
C SER A 236 0.55 1.52 9.97
N ILE A 237 -0.57 2.10 9.52
CA ILE A 237 -0.61 3.40 8.82
C ILE A 237 -0.15 4.56 9.72
N ARG A 238 -0.43 4.52 11.03
CA ARG A 238 0.02 5.56 11.97
C ARG A 238 1.50 5.45 12.31
N GLY A 239 2.01 4.23 12.36
CA GLY A 239 3.36 3.94 12.87
C GLY A 239 3.53 4.28 14.35
N ASN A 240 4.78 4.44 14.77
CA ASN A 240 5.18 4.59 16.17
C ASN A 240 5.79 5.96 16.53
N GLY A 241 5.79 6.91 15.59
CA GLY A 241 6.37 8.25 15.76
C GLY A 241 7.89 8.34 15.80
N LYS A 242 8.61 7.23 15.55
CA LYS A 242 10.07 7.14 15.65
C LYS A 242 10.69 6.68 14.33
N GLY A 243 12.00 6.85 14.21
CA GLY A 243 12.79 6.40 13.06
C GLY A 243 12.67 7.27 11.81
N GLU A 244 13.64 7.12 10.91
CA GLU A 244 13.65 7.74 9.59
C GLU A 244 12.78 6.93 8.63
N ARG A 245 11.93 7.62 7.89
CA ARG A 245 10.98 6.99 6.98
C ARG A 245 11.65 6.38 5.75
N LYS A 246 11.16 5.22 5.31
CA LYS A 246 11.67 4.50 4.12
C LYS A 246 10.69 4.61 2.96
N LEU A 247 11.19 4.57 1.73
CA LEU A 247 10.37 4.86 0.53
C LEU A 247 9.18 3.91 0.35
N HIS A 248 9.28 2.66 0.81
CA HIS A 248 8.21 1.66 0.74
C HIS A 248 7.17 1.79 1.86
N GLU A 249 7.40 2.64 2.86
CA GLU A 249 6.50 2.79 4.01
C GLU A 249 5.27 3.63 3.66
N ARG A 250 4.14 3.28 4.29
CA ARG A 250 2.86 4.00 4.22
C ARG A 250 2.48 4.60 5.58
N ILE A 251 3.46 5.23 6.23
CA ILE A 251 3.29 5.78 7.58
C ILE A 251 2.94 7.27 7.48
N TYR A 252 1.78 7.63 8.01
CA TYR A 252 1.29 9.00 8.10
C TYR A 252 1.46 9.51 9.52
N ASP A 253 2.34 10.49 9.67
CA ASP A 253 2.59 11.15 10.93
C ASP A 253 2.95 12.61 10.70
N TYR A 254 2.96 13.40 11.77
CA TYR A 254 3.07 14.84 11.73
C TYR A 254 4.40 15.33 12.27
N ASP A 255 4.89 16.40 11.65
CA ASP A 255 6.05 17.13 12.14
C ASP A 255 5.93 18.62 11.77
N VAL A 256 6.80 19.44 12.32
CA VAL A 256 6.89 20.88 12.04
C VAL A 256 7.76 21.15 10.82
N TYR A 257 7.73 22.38 10.31
CA TYR A 257 8.62 22.83 9.25
C TYR A 257 9.98 23.24 9.85
N ASN A 258 10.80 22.24 10.14
CA ASN A 258 12.19 22.39 10.57
C ASN A 258 13.19 21.85 9.52
N ASP A 259 12.73 21.54 8.31
CA ASP A 259 13.50 20.94 7.22
C ASP A 259 13.71 21.89 6.02
N LEU A 260 13.29 23.16 6.16
CA LEU A 260 13.38 24.17 5.11
C LEU A 260 14.79 24.76 4.96
N GLY A 261 15.55 24.84 6.05
CA GLY A 261 16.91 25.38 6.06
C GLY A 261 17.99 24.35 5.72
N ASN A 262 19.23 24.82 5.60
CA ASN A 262 20.43 23.98 5.51
C ASN A 262 21.63 24.62 6.22
N PRO A 263 21.61 24.74 7.56
CA PRO A 263 22.66 25.42 8.33
C PRO A 263 24.03 24.74 8.20
N ASP A 264 24.07 23.42 8.00
CA ASP A 264 25.31 22.67 7.81
C ASP A 264 26.10 23.17 6.57
N LYS A 265 25.39 23.60 5.52
CA LYS A 265 26.01 24.14 4.29
C LYS A 265 26.47 25.59 4.45
N SER A 266 25.62 26.47 4.95
CA SER A 266 25.98 27.83 5.31
C SER A 266 24.98 28.43 6.30
N GLU A 267 25.43 29.40 7.09
CA GLU A 267 24.58 30.08 8.07
C GLU A 267 23.45 30.89 7.39
N ASP A 268 23.72 31.47 6.22
CA ASP A 268 22.71 32.18 5.41
C ASP A 268 21.55 31.29 4.93
N LEU A 269 21.75 29.96 4.94
CA LEU A 269 20.73 28.98 4.61
C LEU A 269 19.97 28.46 5.84
N ALA A 270 20.32 28.91 7.05
CA ALA A 270 19.52 28.64 8.24
C ALA A 270 18.13 29.27 8.11
N ARG A 271 17.10 28.56 8.54
CA ARG A 271 15.72 29.04 8.53
C ARG A 271 15.09 28.75 9.88
N PRO A 272 14.25 29.65 10.40
CA PRO A 272 13.58 29.42 11.67
C PRO A 272 12.60 28.25 11.56
N LEU A 273 12.41 27.53 12.67
CA LEU A 273 11.38 26.52 12.80
C LEU A 273 9.98 27.15 12.71
N VAL A 274 9.09 26.53 11.94
CA VAL A 274 7.72 26.99 11.73
C VAL A 274 6.73 25.87 12.07
N GLY A 275 5.70 26.17 12.87
CA GLY A 275 4.75 25.20 13.42
C GLY A 275 4.74 25.13 14.96
N GLY A 276 5.60 25.87 15.64
CA GLY A 276 5.62 25.97 17.12
C GLY A 276 4.56 26.92 17.68
N LYS A 277 4.63 27.20 18.99
CA LYS A 277 3.77 28.19 19.65
C LYS A 277 4.04 29.62 19.17
N GLU A 278 5.31 29.95 18.96
CA GLU A 278 5.75 31.29 18.53
C GLU A 278 5.42 31.57 17.07
N LYS A 279 5.51 30.55 16.21
CA LYS A 279 5.24 30.63 14.78
C LYS A 279 4.23 29.55 14.40
N PRO A 280 2.93 29.74 14.71
CA PRO A 280 1.92 28.74 14.42
C PRO A 280 1.81 28.52 12.93
N TYR A 281 1.74 27.25 12.53
CA TYR A 281 1.63 26.85 11.13
C TYR A 281 1.10 25.42 11.03
N PRO A 282 0.42 25.04 9.93
CA PRO A 282 0.04 23.67 9.67
C PRO A 282 1.22 22.70 9.83
N ARG A 283 0.92 21.47 10.28
CA ARG A 283 1.91 20.39 10.32
C ARG A 283 2.14 19.85 8.92
N ARG A 284 3.31 19.25 8.72
CA ARG A 284 3.66 18.52 7.50
C ARG A 284 3.84 17.03 7.78
N CYS A 285 4.00 16.24 6.72
CA CYS A 285 4.29 14.82 6.83
C CYS A 285 5.67 14.60 7.47
N ARG A 286 5.72 13.83 8.56
CA ARG A 286 6.95 13.48 9.26
C ARG A 286 7.83 12.61 8.37
N THR A 287 9.10 12.99 8.25
CA THR A 287 10.13 12.26 7.50
C THR A 287 11.13 11.60 8.43
N GLY A 288 11.33 12.16 9.62
CA GLY A 288 12.07 11.52 10.70
C GLY A 288 13.57 11.38 10.44
N ARG A 289 14.15 12.17 9.53
CA ARG A 289 15.60 12.22 9.35
C ARG A 289 16.23 12.81 10.60
N GLY A 290 17.49 12.48 10.83
CA GLY A 290 18.25 13.01 11.96
C GLY A 290 18.40 14.54 11.91
N PRO A 291 18.78 15.16 13.03
CA PRO A 291 19.05 16.58 13.08
C PRO A 291 20.28 16.97 12.25
N THR A 292 20.41 18.27 11.94
CA THR A 292 21.64 18.84 11.36
C THR A 292 22.78 18.84 12.39
N LYS A 293 24.03 18.98 11.94
CA LYS A 293 25.19 19.05 12.84
C LYS A 293 25.25 20.36 13.60
N LYS A 294 24.89 21.48 12.95
CA LYS A 294 24.95 22.82 13.56
C LYS A 294 23.71 23.19 14.37
N ASP A 295 22.53 22.67 14.03
CA ASP A 295 21.28 22.95 14.73
C ASP A 295 20.51 21.66 15.05
N PRO A 296 20.46 21.24 16.34
CA PRO A 296 19.71 20.06 16.77
C PRO A 296 18.19 20.14 16.54
N LEU A 297 17.63 21.34 16.36
CA LEU A 297 16.20 21.54 16.12
C LEU A 297 15.84 21.45 14.62
N ALA A 298 16.81 21.66 13.74
CA ALA A 298 16.64 21.55 12.30
C ALA A 298 16.83 20.10 11.83
N GLU A 299 15.92 19.60 11.01
CA GLU A 299 16.04 18.29 10.39
C GLU A 299 17.01 18.35 9.19
N ARG A 300 17.86 17.32 9.05
CA ARG A 300 18.80 17.20 7.94
C ARG A 300 18.05 17.20 6.61
N ARG A 301 18.52 18.02 5.68
CA ARG A 301 17.95 18.12 4.33
C ARG A 301 18.44 17.02 3.41
N ILE A 302 17.56 16.55 2.53
CA ILE A 302 17.93 15.71 1.38
C ILE A 302 18.18 16.64 0.19
N GLU A 303 19.39 16.56 -0.39
CA GLU A 303 19.68 17.23 -1.66
C GLU A 303 19.19 16.40 -2.85
N LYS A 304 18.79 17.11 -3.90
CA LYS A 304 18.37 16.49 -5.17
C LYS A 304 19.54 15.71 -5.79
N PRO A 305 19.26 14.63 -6.53
CA PRO A 305 17.96 14.20 -7.06
C PRO A 305 17.15 13.26 -6.14
N HIS A 306 17.63 13.01 -4.92
CA HIS A 306 16.97 12.06 -4.01
C HIS A 306 15.56 12.55 -3.59
N PRO A 307 14.55 11.68 -3.63
CA PRO A 307 13.18 12.06 -3.28
C PRO A 307 13.04 12.29 -1.77
N VAL A 308 12.24 13.29 -1.40
CA VAL A 308 11.76 13.45 -0.03
C VAL A 308 10.68 12.42 0.22
N TYR A 309 10.72 11.76 1.38
CA TYR A 309 9.71 10.79 1.75
C TYR A 309 8.31 11.41 1.76
N VAL A 310 7.39 10.71 1.11
CA VAL A 310 5.95 10.75 1.35
C VAL A 310 5.48 9.29 1.41
N PRO A 311 4.35 8.99 2.07
CA PRO A 311 3.78 7.65 2.09
C PRO A 311 3.71 7.06 0.67
N ARG A 312 4.08 5.79 0.52
CA ARG A 312 4.35 5.19 -0.80
C ARG A 312 3.25 5.42 -1.85
N ASP A 313 2.00 5.34 -1.43
CA ASP A 313 0.82 5.52 -2.30
C ASP A 313 0.56 6.99 -2.70
N GLU A 314 1.12 7.96 -1.97
CA GLU A 314 1.04 9.41 -2.25
C GLU A 314 2.16 9.93 -3.15
N THR A 315 3.16 9.08 -3.42
CA THR A 315 4.23 9.44 -4.34
C THR A 315 3.69 9.63 -5.76
N PHE A 316 4.24 10.60 -6.49
CA PHE A 316 3.88 10.78 -7.89
C PHE A 316 4.25 9.55 -8.72
N GLU A 317 3.35 9.14 -9.61
CA GLU A 317 3.69 8.22 -10.69
C GLU A 317 4.82 8.78 -11.56
N GLU A 318 5.63 7.91 -12.13
CA GLU A 318 6.88 8.24 -12.83
C GLU A 318 6.72 9.34 -13.89
N ILE A 319 5.64 9.29 -14.67
CA ILE A 319 5.33 10.29 -15.72
C ILE A 319 5.14 11.69 -15.12
N LYS A 320 4.43 11.77 -13.99
CA LYS A 320 4.18 13.03 -13.29
C LYS A 320 5.48 13.57 -12.70
N GLN A 321 6.31 12.73 -12.10
CA GLN A 321 7.59 13.14 -11.52
C GLN A 321 8.55 13.73 -12.57
N ASN A 322 8.62 13.13 -13.77
CA ASN A 322 9.43 13.65 -14.87
C ASN A 322 8.92 15.03 -15.32
N THR A 323 7.60 15.18 -15.46
CA THR A 323 6.96 16.44 -15.87
C THR A 323 7.22 17.55 -14.84
N PHE A 324 7.09 17.25 -13.55
CA PHE A 324 7.41 18.21 -12.47
C PHE A 324 8.88 18.60 -12.45
N SER A 325 9.79 17.64 -12.67
CA SER A 325 11.23 17.91 -12.69
C SER A 325 11.61 18.81 -13.87
N ALA A 326 11.07 18.53 -15.06
CA ALA A 326 11.24 19.35 -16.24
C ALA A 326 10.64 20.76 -16.06
N GLY A 327 9.42 20.87 -15.54
CA GLY A 327 8.77 22.15 -15.26
C GLY A 327 9.55 23.00 -14.26
N ARG A 328 10.15 22.39 -13.23
CA ARG A 328 10.98 23.12 -12.25
C ARG A 328 12.33 23.56 -12.82
N LEU A 329 12.98 22.72 -13.63
CA LEU A 329 14.21 23.14 -14.33
C LEU A 329 13.92 24.32 -15.27
N LYS A 330 12.80 24.25 -16.01
CA LYS A 330 12.30 25.34 -16.84
C LYS A 330 12.07 26.61 -16.01
N ALA A 331 11.44 26.52 -14.83
CA ALA A 331 11.25 27.68 -13.95
C ALA A 331 12.56 28.29 -13.42
N LEU A 332 13.54 27.45 -13.06
CA LEU A 332 14.87 27.94 -12.66
C LEU A 332 15.57 28.69 -13.79
N LEU A 333 15.55 28.14 -15.01
CA LEU A 333 16.11 28.80 -16.18
C LEU A 333 15.39 30.11 -16.50
N HIS A 334 14.05 30.13 -16.43
CA HIS A 334 13.26 31.34 -16.65
C HIS A 334 13.51 32.44 -15.62
N ASN A 335 13.95 32.13 -14.41
CA ASN A 335 14.33 33.14 -13.41
C ASN A 335 15.80 33.56 -13.55
N LEU A 336 16.69 32.64 -13.94
CA LEU A 336 18.12 32.91 -14.06
C LEU A 336 18.46 33.71 -15.32
N VAL A 337 17.79 33.45 -16.45
CA VAL A 337 18.04 34.14 -17.72
C VAL A 337 17.77 35.65 -17.61
N PRO A 338 16.63 36.13 -17.06
CA PRO A 338 16.41 37.55 -16.82
C PRO A 338 17.40 38.16 -15.83
N LEU A 339 17.81 37.42 -14.80
CA LEU A 339 18.80 37.91 -13.83
C LEU A 339 20.17 38.12 -14.48
N ILE A 340 20.65 37.15 -15.28
CA ILE A 340 21.90 37.28 -16.03
C ILE A 340 21.80 38.45 -17.04
N ALA A 341 20.70 38.56 -17.77
CA ALA A 341 20.47 39.65 -18.72
C ALA A 341 20.49 41.02 -18.02
N ALA A 342 19.85 41.15 -16.85
CA ALA A 342 19.87 42.37 -16.06
C ALA A 342 21.28 42.72 -15.56
N THR A 343 22.05 41.72 -15.09
CA THR A 343 23.43 41.95 -14.65
C THR A 343 24.34 42.37 -15.80
N LEU A 344 24.23 41.74 -16.98
CA LEU A 344 25.02 42.10 -18.16
C LEU A 344 24.64 43.48 -18.71
N SER A 345 23.34 43.79 -18.76
CA SER A 345 22.86 45.14 -19.12
C SER A 345 23.37 46.20 -18.14
N SER A 346 23.43 45.90 -16.84
CA SER A 346 23.95 46.84 -15.85
C SER A 346 25.48 47.04 -15.94
N SER A 347 26.24 46.02 -16.35
CA SER A 347 27.68 46.18 -16.60
C SER A 347 28.00 47.00 -17.85
N ASP A 348 27.17 46.93 -18.89
CA ASP A 348 27.28 47.79 -20.08
C ASP A 348 26.92 49.26 -19.78
N ILE A 349 26.10 49.50 -18.75
CA ILE A 349 25.78 50.86 -18.29
C ILE A 349 26.95 51.45 -17.48
N HIS A 350 27.71 50.64 -16.73
CA HIS A 350 28.83 51.15 -15.93
C HIS A 350 30.06 51.57 -16.78
N SER A 351 30.24 51.00 -17.97
CA SER A 351 31.24 51.44 -18.94
C SER A 351 30.89 52.75 -19.66
N LEU A 352 29.60 53.13 -19.71
CA LEU A 352 29.16 54.40 -20.29
C LEU A 352 29.29 55.62 -19.37
N TYR A 353 29.40 55.43 -18.06
CA TYR A 353 29.61 56.53 -17.09
C TYR A 353 31.09 56.81 -16.76
N LYS A 354 32.04 56.12 -17.41
CA LYS A 354 33.49 56.32 -17.22
C LYS A 354 34.17 57.08 -18.37
N LEU A 355 33.37 57.65 -19.29
CA LEU A 355 33.81 58.42 -20.46
C LEU A 355 33.32 59.88 -20.44
N HIS A 356 33.19 60.48 -19.27
CA HIS A 356 32.95 61.92 -19.16
C HIS A 356 33.87 62.57 -18.12
#